data_AF-H0EGD8-F1
#
_entry.id   AF-H0EGD8-F1
#
_cell.length_a   1.000
_cell.length_b   1.000
_cell.length_c   1.000
_cell.angle_alpha   90.00
_cell.angle_beta   90.00
_cell.angle_gamma   90.00
#
_symmetry.space_group_name_H-M   'P 1'
#
loop_
_entity.id
_entity.type
_entity.pdbx_description
1 polymer ?
#
loop_
_entity_poly.entity_id
_entity_poly.type
_entity_poly.pdbx_seq_one_letter_code
_entity_poly.pdbx_strand_id
1 'polypeptide(L)'
;MAQPWCNLQLATAGLLPPVEAESAVLGVLSITRAVYGIYAHTILAQKAGFTLSQVEAMLAGDCPSDITERQSAIFKLAVKLAQMRGPLDSVSFNEALFVLGRDGVTAAIQQSAAFMHAAILLNAADIVLIIPKSSRDFLVRPYIQEQDIVD
;
A
#
# COMPACT_ATOMS: atom_id res chain seq x y z
N MET A 1 -9.90 19.22 -10.09
CA MET A 1 -10.38 18.27 -9.08
C MET A 1 -9.29 17.37 -8.49
N ALA A 2 -8.23 16.99 -9.23
CA ALA A 2 -7.14 16.16 -8.69
C ALA A 2 -6.13 16.89 -7.78
N GLN A 3 -6.10 18.22 -7.77
CA GLN A 3 -5.08 19.01 -7.07
C GLN A 3 -4.92 18.68 -5.57
N PRO A 4 -5.99 18.52 -4.76
CA PRO A 4 -5.84 18.17 -3.34
C PRO A 4 -5.15 16.81 -3.15
N TRP A 5 -5.49 15.83 -3.98
CA TRP A 5 -4.83 14.52 -3.97
C TRP A 5 -3.36 14.63 -4.38
N CYS A 6 -3.04 15.33 -5.48
CA CYS A 6 -1.65 15.53 -5.90
C CYS A 6 -0.81 16.21 -4.82
N ASN A 7 -1.33 17.26 -4.19
CA ASN A 7 -0.62 17.99 -3.13
C ASN A 7 -0.32 17.08 -1.93
N LEU A 8 -1.29 16.24 -1.52
CA LEU A 8 -1.08 15.29 -0.43
C LEU A 8 0.00 14.25 -0.77
N GLN A 9 -0.04 13.67 -1.98
CA GLN A 9 0.97 12.70 -2.41
C GLN A 9 2.37 13.32 -2.52
N LEU A 10 2.47 14.55 -3.02
CA LEU A 10 3.74 15.28 -3.08
C LEU A 10 4.27 15.64 -1.69
N ALA A 11 3.39 15.94 -0.73
CA ALA A 11 3.79 16.28 0.62
C ALA A 11 4.34 15.07 1.40
N THR A 12 3.92 13.84 1.06
CA THR A 12 4.44 12.62 1.69
C THR A 12 5.58 11.97 0.90
N ALA A 13 5.78 12.38 -0.37
CA ALA A 13 6.87 11.91 -1.19
C ALA A 13 8.24 12.19 -0.52
N GLY A 14 9.03 11.12 -0.33
CA GLY A 14 10.37 11.20 0.26
C GLY A 14 10.41 11.14 1.79
N LEU A 15 9.27 11.05 2.48
CA LEU A 15 9.26 10.79 3.93
C LEU A 15 9.77 9.38 4.28
N LEU A 16 9.66 8.44 3.34
CA LEU A 16 10.17 7.07 3.44
C LEU A 16 11.01 6.74 2.20
N PRO A 17 12.02 5.85 2.32
CA PRO A 17 12.61 5.17 1.17
C PRO A 17 11.54 4.49 0.32
N PRO A 18 11.70 4.38 -1.01
CA PRO A 18 10.66 3.83 -1.90
C PRO A 18 10.11 2.46 -1.45
N VAL A 19 10.97 1.52 -1.07
CA VAL A 19 10.53 0.19 -0.61
C VAL A 19 9.75 0.21 0.71
N GLU A 20 10.06 1.15 1.60
CA GLU A 20 9.33 1.36 2.85
C GLU A 20 7.99 2.06 2.58
N ALA A 21 7.94 3.01 1.64
CA ALA A 21 6.69 3.64 1.21
C ALA A 21 5.71 2.62 0.62
N GLU A 22 6.21 1.69 -0.20
CA GLU A 22 5.38 0.60 -0.75
C GLU A 22 4.91 -0.37 0.33
N SER A 23 5.66 -0.55 1.43
CA SER A 23 5.17 -1.34 2.58
C SER A 23 3.90 -0.71 3.19
N ALA A 24 3.86 0.62 3.31
CA ALA A 24 2.69 1.34 3.80
C ALA A 24 1.51 1.23 2.83
N VAL A 25 1.78 1.36 1.52
CA VAL A 25 0.74 1.31 0.48
C VAL A 25 0.12 -0.09 0.40
N LEU A 26 0.94 -1.15 0.35
CA LEU A 26 0.46 -2.53 0.33
C LEU A 26 -0.36 -2.88 1.58
N GLY A 27 0.02 -2.35 2.75
CA GLY A 27 -0.75 -2.51 3.98
C GLY A 27 -2.13 -1.85 3.93
N VAL A 28 -2.26 -0.70 3.27
CA VAL A 28 -3.58 -0.08 3.04
C VAL A 28 -4.38 -0.85 1.98
N LEU A 29 -3.73 -1.32 0.92
CA LEU A 29 -4.38 -2.02 -0.18
C LEU A 29 -4.92 -3.40 0.23
N SER A 30 -4.26 -4.11 1.15
CA SER A 30 -4.75 -5.38 1.67
C SER A 30 -6.13 -5.26 2.34
N ILE A 31 -6.46 -4.07 2.87
CA ILE A 31 -7.73 -3.77 3.52
C ILE A 31 -8.73 -3.12 2.56
N THR A 32 -8.30 -2.11 1.80
CA THR A 32 -9.18 -1.28 0.96
C THR A 32 -9.53 -1.93 -0.37
N ARG A 33 -8.71 -2.86 -0.86
CA ARG A 33 -8.90 -3.61 -2.11
C ARG A 33 -9.14 -2.73 -3.34
N ALA A 34 -8.49 -1.56 -3.39
CA ALA A 34 -8.57 -0.68 -4.54
C ALA A 34 -7.87 -1.30 -5.75
N VAL A 35 -8.66 -1.84 -6.70
CA VAL A 35 -8.19 -2.69 -7.81
C VAL A 35 -7.12 -2.00 -8.66
N TYR A 36 -7.36 -0.75 -9.08
CA TYR A 36 -6.35 0.02 -9.79
C TYR A 36 -5.09 0.27 -8.95
N GLY A 37 -5.26 0.54 -7.66
CA GLY A 37 -4.15 0.72 -6.72
C GLY A 37 -3.31 -0.55 -6.58
N ILE A 38 -3.94 -1.71 -6.48
CA ILE A 38 -3.27 -3.03 -6.45
C ILE A 38 -2.42 -3.23 -7.71
N TYR A 39 -2.99 -3.00 -8.89
CA TYR A 39 -2.23 -3.11 -10.15
C TYR A 39 -1.02 -2.17 -10.17
N ALA A 40 -1.24 -0.87 -9.93
CA ALA A 40 -0.17 0.12 -10.02
C ALA A 40 0.94 -0.13 -8.99
N HIS A 41 0.57 -0.44 -7.75
CA HIS A 41 1.54 -0.63 -6.67
C HIS A 41 2.17 -2.02 -6.64
N THR A 42 1.62 -3.02 -7.34
CA THR A 42 2.37 -4.25 -7.62
C THR A 42 3.61 -3.93 -8.45
N ILE A 43 3.46 -3.15 -9.52
CA ILE A 43 4.57 -2.74 -10.40
C ILE A 43 5.58 -1.88 -9.63
N LEU A 44 5.10 -0.92 -8.83
CA LEU A 44 5.98 -0.03 -8.07
C LEU A 44 6.72 -0.75 -6.93
N ALA A 45 6.05 -1.64 -6.20
CA ALA A 45 6.67 -2.47 -5.17
C ALA A 45 7.78 -3.35 -5.74
N GLN A 46 7.56 -3.98 -6.91
CA GLN A 46 8.60 -4.77 -7.57
C GLN A 46 9.79 -3.92 -8.02
N LYS A 47 9.53 -2.73 -8.59
CA LYS A 47 10.60 -1.77 -8.93
C LYS A 47 11.36 -1.27 -7.71
N ALA A 48 10.71 -1.20 -6.56
CA ALA A 48 11.33 -0.81 -5.28
C ALA A 48 12.12 -1.95 -4.62
N GLY A 49 11.97 -3.20 -5.09
CA GLY A 49 12.79 -4.34 -4.67
C GLY A 49 12.03 -5.50 -4.03
N PHE A 50 10.69 -5.45 -3.94
CA PHE A 50 9.92 -6.62 -3.50
C PHE A 50 9.83 -7.69 -4.60
N THR A 51 9.80 -8.96 -4.20
CA THR A 51 9.41 -10.04 -5.10
C THR A 51 7.90 -10.04 -5.31
N LEU A 52 7.42 -10.66 -6.41
CA LEU A 52 5.98 -10.81 -6.62
C LEU A 52 5.32 -11.59 -5.47
N SER A 53 5.95 -12.66 -4.97
CA SER A 53 5.41 -13.46 -3.88
C SER A 53 5.28 -12.67 -2.57
N GLN A 54 6.21 -11.75 -2.30
CA GLN A 54 6.10 -10.85 -1.14
C GLN A 54 4.91 -9.88 -1.31
N VAL A 55 4.75 -9.31 -2.51
CA VAL A 55 3.62 -8.42 -2.81
C VAL A 55 2.29 -9.17 -2.67
N GLU A 56 2.17 -10.37 -3.22
CA GLU A 56 0.97 -11.20 -3.12
C GLU A 56 0.62 -11.53 -1.66
N ALA A 57 1.61 -11.92 -0.86
CA ALA A 57 1.41 -12.18 0.58
C ALA A 57 0.94 -10.91 1.31
N MET A 58 1.59 -9.76 1.07
CA MET A 58 1.20 -8.48 1.68
C MET A 58 -0.22 -8.06 1.30
N LEU A 59 -0.63 -8.24 0.04
CA LEU A 59 -1.97 -7.96 -0.43
C LEU A 59 -3.02 -8.94 0.12
N ALA A 60 -2.62 -10.17 0.47
CA ALA A 60 -3.46 -11.12 1.21
C ALA A 60 -3.61 -10.74 2.70
N GLY A 61 -2.84 -9.76 3.17
CA GLY A 61 -2.83 -9.32 4.58
C GLY A 61 -1.74 -10.00 5.42
N ASP A 62 -0.92 -10.86 4.81
CA ASP A 62 0.16 -11.56 5.48
C ASP A 62 1.45 -10.70 5.47
N CYS A 63 2.22 -10.77 6.54
CA CYS A 63 3.52 -10.13 6.59
C CYS A 63 4.60 -11.16 6.26
N PRO A 64 5.32 -11.03 5.12
CA PRO A 64 6.41 -11.94 4.78
C PRO A 64 7.48 -11.99 5.89
N SER A 65 8.11 -13.14 6.08
CA SER A 65 9.19 -13.32 7.07
C SER A 65 10.56 -12.91 6.55
N ASP A 66 10.70 -12.73 5.24
CA ASP A 66 11.95 -12.45 4.53
C ASP A 66 12.10 -10.98 4.09
N ILE A 67 11.30 -10.08 4.68
CA ILE A 67 11.43 -8.62 4.55
C ILE A 67 12.09 -8.03 5.80
N THR A 68 12.57 -6.80 5.73
CA THR A 68 13.23 -6.14 6.86
C THR A 68 12.25 -5.85 7.99
N GLU A 69 12.77 -5.73 9.22
CA GLU A 69 11.97 -5.38 10.39
C GLU A 69 11.24 -4.04 10.22
N ARG A 70 11.88 -3.05 9.58
CA ARG A 70 11.27 -1.76 9.27
C ARG A 70 10.11 -1.89 8.28
N GLN A 71 10.29 -2.65 7.19
CA GLN A 71 9.23 -2.92 6.22
C GLN A 71 8.03 -3.63 6.89
N SER A 72 8.32 -4.63 7.73
CA SER A 72 7.31 -5.35 8.51
C SER A 72 6.52 -4.41 9.45
N ALA A 73 7.22 -3.56 10.21
CA ALA A 73 6.60 -2.62 11.13
C ALA A 73 5.70 -1.61 10.41
N ILE A 74 6.16 -1.07 9.27
CA ILE A 74 5.39 -0.12 8.46
C ILE A 74 4.14 -0.78 7.88
N PHE A 75 4.27 -1.98 7.29
CA PHE A 75 3.15 -2.73 6.75
C PHE A 75 2.09 -3.03 7.83
N LYS A 76 2.50 -3.58 8.97
CA LYS A 76 1.59 -3.91 10.08
C LYS A 76 0.88 -2.67 10.62
N LEU A 77 1.60 -1.56 10.79
CA LEU A 77 1.01 -0.29 11.21
C LEU A 77 -0.03 0.20 10.19
N ALA A 78 0.30 0.16 8.90
CA ALA A 78 -0.60 0.58 7.83
C ALA A 78 -1.90 -0.25 7.78
N VAL A 79 -1.79 -1.58 7.95
CA VAL A 79 -2.96 -2.49 8.07
C VAL A 79 -3.86 -2.05 9.23
N LYS A 80 -3.29 -1.81 10.42
CA LYS A 80 -4.04 -1.36 11.60
C LYS A 80 -4.73 -0.02 11.37
N LEU A 81 -4.02 0.95 10.78
CA LEU A 81 -4.57 2.27 10.47
C LEU A 81 -5.74 2.18 9.48
N ALA A 82 -5.65 1.31 8.47
CA ALA A 82 -6.71 1.11 7.48
C ALA A 82 -7.97 0.42 8.06
N GLN A 83 -7.83 -0.40 9.12
CA GLN A 83 -8.93 -1.08 9.79
C GLN A 83 -9.63 -0.22 10.86
N MET A 84 -8.97 0.85 11.28
CA MET A 84 -9.32 1.64 12.46
C MET A 84 -10.72 2.28 12.35
N ARG A 85 -11.49 2.22 13.46
CA ARG A 85 -12.75 2.96 13.65
C ARG A 85 -12.75 3.81 14.94
N GLY A 86 -11.57 4.08 15.48
CA GLY A 86 -11.34 4.75 16.76
C GLY A 86 -9.85 5.11 16.91
N PRO A 87 -9.29 5.24 18.11
CA PRO A 87 -7.85 5.43 18.30
C PRO A 87 -7.05 4.16 17.93
N LEU A 88 -5.80 4.34 17.47
CA LEU A 88 -4.84 3.25 17.37
C LEU A 88 -4.48 2.77 18.79
N ASP A 89 -4.42 1.46 18.99
CA ASP A 89 -4.07 0.90 20.28
C ASP A 89 -2.59 1.16 20.64
N SER A 90 -2.32 1.33 21.94
CA SER A 90 -0.98 1.68 22.41
C SER A 90 0.06 0.59 22.13
N VAL A 91 -0.33 -0.68 21.99
CA VAL A 91 0.61 -1.77 21.73
C VAL A 91 1.13 -1.64 20.30
N SER A 92 0.24 -1.56 19.31
CA SER A 92 0.60 -1.36 17.90
C SER A 92 1.42 -0.09 17.69
N PHE A 93 1.08 1.01 18.36
CA PHE A 93 1.85 2.25 18.27
C PHE A 93 3.26 2.11 18.87
N ASN A 94 3.39 1.51 20.05
CA ASN A 94 4.67 1.35 20.72
C ASN A 94 5.60 0.36 19.99
N GLU A 95 5.05 -0.72 19.42
CA GLU A 95 5.81 -1.66 18.58
C GLU A 95 6.39 -0.96 17.35
N ALA A 96 5.59 -0.17 16.64
CA ALA A 96 6.08 0.62 15.51
C ALA A 96 7.10 1.67 15.95
N LEU A 97 6.87 2.34 17.08
CA LEU A 97 7.78 3.35 17.62
C LEU A 97 9.15 2.76 17.97
N PHE A 98 9.18 1.55 18.54
CA PHE A 98 10.41 0.85 18.89
C PHE A 98 11.31 0.60 17.66
N VAL A 99 10.72 0.16 16.55
CA VAL A 99 11.45 -0.18 15.31
C VAL A 99 11.78 1.06 14.47
N LEU A 100 10.81 1.98 14.34
CA LEU A 100 10.88 3.06 13.35
C LEU A 100 11.39 4.37 13.93
N GLY A 101 11.34 4.54 15.25
CA GLY A 101 11.51 5.84 15.90
C GLY A 101 10.35 6.79 15.60
N ARG A 102 10.39 8.00 16.20
CA ARG A 102 9.29 8.98 16.10
C ARG A 102 9.07 9.45 14.66
N ASP A 103 10.15 9.75 13.96
CA ASP A 103 10.08 10.27 12.59
C ASP A 103 9.59 9.19 11.63
N GLY A 104 10.08 7.95 11.78
CA GLY A 104 9.64 6.81 10.97
C GLY A 104 8.17 6.45 11.19
N VAL A 105 7.67 6.46 12.43
CA VAL A 105 6.23 6.26 12.70
C VAL A 105 5.41 7.38 12.07
N THR A 106 5.85 8.63 12.20
CA THR A 106 5.13 9.78 11.62
C THR A 106 5.08 9.67 10.09
N ALA A 107 6.21 9.34 9.46
CA ALA A 107 6.30 9.13 8.02
C ALA A 107 5.39 7.98 7.54
N ALA A 108 5.37 6.85 8.26
CA ALA A 108 4.48 5.73 7.98
C ALA A 108 3.00 6.11 8.09
N ILE A 109 2.60 6.81 9.16
CA ILE A 109 1.23 7.30 9.34
C ILE A 109 0.82 8.24 8.19
N GLN A 110 1.69 9.21 7.85
CA GLN A 110 1.41 10.17 6.77
C GLN A 110 1.26 9.46 5.42
N GLN A 111 2.16 8.53 5.10
CA GLN A 111 2.09 7.76 3.85
C GLN A 111 0.84 6.88 3.79
N SER A 112 0.51 6.17 4.87
CA SER A 112 -0.71 5.37 4.96
C SER A 112 -1.97 6.22 4.84
N ALA A 113 -2.03 7.39 5.47
CA ALA A 113 -3.17 8.30 5.39
C ALA A 113 -3.33 8.87 3.97
N ALA A 114 -2.23 9.30 3.34
CA ALA A 114 -2.23 9.78 1.96
C ALA A 114 -2.74 8.69 1.00
N PHE A 115 -2.29 7.45 1.18
CA PHE A 115 -2.75 6.36 0.34
C PHE A 115 -4.18 5.91 0.65
N MET A 116 -4.64 5.94 1.90
CA MET A 116 -6.04 5.69 2.26
C MET A 116 -6.97 6.68 1.54
N HIS A 117 -6.60 7.96 1.48
CA HIS A 117 -7.33 8.97 0.71
C HIS A 117 -7.37 8.61 -0.79
N ALA A 118 -6.26 8.17 -1.38
CA ALA A 118 -6.23 7.72 -2.77
C ALA A 118 -7.10 6.47 -3.00
N ALA A 119 -7.04 5.47 -2.12
CA ALA A 119 -7.82 4.26 -2.21
C ALA A 119 -9.33 4.52 -2.14
N ILE A 120 -9.76 5.45 -1.29
CA ILE A 120 -11.16 5.91 -1.24
C ILE A 120 -11.58 6.50 -2.58
N LEU A 121 -10.78 7.39 -3.18
CA LEU A 121 -11.09 7.99 -4.48
C LEU A 121 -11.17 6.94 -5.59
N LEU A 122 -10.21 6.00 -5.64
CA LEU A 122 -10.17 4.93 -6.64
C LEU A 122 -11.39 4.02 -6.54
N ASN A 123 -11.76 3.60 -5.33
CA ASN A 123 -12.93 2.77 -5.10
C ASN A 123 -14.24 3.51 -5.37
N ALA A 124 -14.36 4.77 -4.94
CA ALA A 124 -15.58 5.56 -5.14
C ALA A 124 -15.85 5.86 -6.61
N ALA A 125 -14.79 6.01 -7.42
CA ALA A 125 -14.90 6.25 -8.85
C ALA A 125 -15.04 4.97 -9.68
N ASP A 126 -15.00 3.77 -9.05
CA ASP A 126 -15.03 2.47 -9.71
C ASP A 126 -14.08 2.41 -10.91
N ILE A 127 -12.84 2.85 -10.69
CA ILE A 127 -11.82 2.91 -11.74
C ILE A 127 -11.50 1.48 -12.18
N VAL A 128 -12.18 1.04 -13.23
CA VAL A 128 -11.95 -0.24 -13.90
C VAL A 128 -10.61 -0.21 -14.65
N LEU A 129 -9.91 -1.33 -14.59
CA LEU A 129 -8.66 -1.53 -15.31
C LEU A 129 -8.94 -1.86 -16.78
N ILE A 130 -8.29 -1.14 -17.68
CA ILE A 130 -8.04 -1.58 -19.06
C ILE A 130 -6.58 -2.04 -19.06
N ILE A 131 -6.34 -3.34 -18.89
CA ILE A 131 -4.97 -3.87 -18.81
C ILE A 131 -4.51 -4.28 -20.22
N PRO A 132 -3.44 -3.68 -20.77
CA PRO A 132 -2.84 -4.16 -21.99
C PRO A 132 -2.31 -5.58 -21.80
N LYS A 133 -2.53 -6.48 -22.78
CA LYS A 133 -2.03 -7.87 -22.74
C LYS A 133 -0.55 -8.01 -22.40
N SER A 134 0.28 -7.01 -22.71
CA SER A 134 1.72 -6.98 -22.37
C SER A 134 2.02 -6.93 -20.87
N SER A 135 1.03 -6.64 -20.01
CA SER A 135 1.19 -6.50 -18.56
C SER A 135 0.66 -7.71 -17.76
N ARG A 136 0.37 -8.82 -18.45
CA ARG A 136 -0.29 -10.02 -17.89
C ARG A 136 0.51 -10.75 -16.80
N ASP A 137 1.85 -10.62 -16.82
CA ASP A 137 2.73 -11.28 -15.84
C ASP A 137 2.82 -10.52 -14.50
N PHE A 138 2.23 -9.33 -14.42
CA PHE A 138 2.19 -8.49 -13.21
C PHE A 138 0.85 -8.58 -12.46
N LEU A 139 -0.01 -9.52 -12.84
CA LEU A 139 -1.36 -9.64 -12.30
C LEU A 139 -1.37 -10.42 -10.99
N VAL A 140 -1.76 -9.74 -9.90
CA VAL A 140 -2.01 -10.39 -8.60
C VAL A 140 -3.42 -10.99 -8.59
N ARG A 141 -3.51 -12.32 -8.61
CA ARG A 141 -4.80 -13.03 -8.41
C ARG A 141 -5.15 -13.00 -6.92
N PRO A 142 -6.43 -12.83 -6.50
CA PRO A 142 -7.68 -12.96 -7.26
C PRO A 142 -8.34 -11.63 -7.70
N TYR A 143 -7.65 -10.49 -7.59
CA TYR A 143 -8.29 -9.18 -7.71
C TYR A 143 -8.47 -8.67 -9.15
N ILE A 144 -7.87 -9.35 -10.13
CA ILE A 144 -7.94 -9.00 -11.55
C ILE A 144 -8.50 -10.20 -12.30
N GLN A 145 -9.64 -10.02 -12.97
CA GLN A 145 -10.30 -11.08 -13.73
C GLN A 145 -9.91 -11.02 -15.21
N GLU A 146 -10.03 -12.15 -15.90
CA GLU A 146 -9.62 -12.28 -17.30
C GLU A 146 -10.43 -11.38 -18.25
N GLN A 147 -11.63 -10.98 -17.81
CA GLN A 147 -12.51 -10.02 -18.49
C GLN A 147 -11.99 -8.56 -18.44
N ASP A 148 -11.01 -8.26 -17.59
CA ASP A 148 -10.40 -6.92 -17.44
C ASP A 148 -9.19 -6.71 -18.38
N ILE A 149 -8.85 -7.72 -19.19
CA ILE A 149 -7.75 -7.72 -20.15
C ILE A 149 -8.32 -7.44 -21.55
N VAL A 150 -7.82 -6.38 -22.21
CA VAL A 150 -8.27 -5.95 -23.53
C VAL A 150 -7.09 -5.95 -24.52
N ASP A 151 -7.41 -6.15 -25.80
CA ASP A 151 -6.44 -6.26 -26.91
C ASP A 151 -5.61 -4.98 -27.12
#